data_AF-A0ABD4AQ44-F1
#
_entry.id   AF-A0ABD4AQ44-F1
#
_cell.length_a   1.000
_cell.length_b   1.000
_cell.length_c   1.000
_cell.angle_alpha   90.00
_cell.angle_beta   90.00
_cell.angle_gamma   90.00
#
_symmetry.space_group_name_H-M   'P 1'
#
loop_
_entity.id
_entity.type
_entity.pdbx_description
1 polymer ?
#
loop_
_entity_poly.entity_id
_entity_poly.type
_entity_poly.pdbx_seq_one_letter_code
_entity_poly.pdbx_strand_id
1 'polypeptide(L)'
;MVKLTEKQISALAITQAALVEIRRLARQPVSASTMAAIHDLADSLHNVPHGVTRRPESLALSRMFDEELDRDIEAAAAVFSRERLPLSTFPPETRIPVSAASAYIASGARFRVQPPAAGESAQAPRKRTGRRQGMGSRLARIIRIFFG
;
A
#
# COMPACT_ATOMS: atom_id res chain seq x y z
N MET A 1 -29.09 18.74 -1.00
CA MET A 1 -28.46 17.71 -1.86
C MET A 1 -27.24 18.36 -2.49
N VAL A 2 -26.02 17.95 -2.14
CA VAL A 2 -24.79 18.54 -2.70
C VAL A 2 -24.59 17.95 -4.10
N LYS A 3 -24.46 18.80 -5.12
CA LYS A 3 -24.12 18.36 -6.48
C LYS A 3 -22.61 18.28 -6.62
N LEU A 4 -22.10 17.09 -6.91
CA LEU A 4 -20.68 16.88 -7.20
C LEU A 4 -20.36 17.32 -8.63
N THR A 5 -19.13 17.76 -8.86
CA THR A 5 -18.61 18.03 -10.21
C THR A 5 -18.25 16.72 -10.92
N GLU A 6 -18.15 16.76 -12.26
CA GLU A 6 -17.66 15.62 -13.04
C GLU A 6 -16.27 15.16 -12.58
N LYS A 7 -15.37 16.11 -12.30
CA LYS A 7 -14.04 15.81 -11.75
C LYS A 7 -14.11 15.08 -10.41
N GLN A 8 -14.98 15.51 -9.50
CA GLN A 8 -15.19 14.83 -8.20
C GLN A 8 -15.80 13.43 -8.38
N ILE A 9 -16.69 13.24 -9.36
CA ILE A 9 -17.26 11.93 -9.69
C ILE A 9 -16.17 10.99 -10.23
N SER A 10 -15.34 11.47 -11.16
CA SER A 10 -14.21 10.71 -11.71
C SER A 10 -13.22 10.31 -10.62
N ALA A 11 -12.87 11.24 -9.73
CA ALA A 11 -12.00 10.96 -8.58
C ALA A 11 -12.55 9.87 -7.66
N LEU A 12 -13.86 9.87 -7.39
CA LEU A 12 -14.50 8.81 -6.62
C LEU A 12 -14.45 7.46 -7.34
N ALA A 13 -14.68 7.43 -8.65
CA ALA A 13 -14.63 6.20 -9.45
C ALA A 13 -13.21 5.60 -9.46
N ILE A 14 -12.19 6.44 -9.64
CA ILE A 14 -10.77 6.04 -9.57
C ILE A 14 -10.42 5.55 -8.17
N THR A 15 -10.87 6.25 -7.13
CA THR A 15 -10.68 5.82 -5.73
C THR A 15 -11.27 4.45 -5.49
N GLN A 16 -12.49 4.20 -5.98
CA GLN A 16 -13.11 2.88 -5.86
C GLN A 16 -12.29 1.80 -6.59
N ALA A 17 -11.83 2.06 -7.81
CA ALA A 17 -11.01 1.11 -8.57
C ALA A 17 -9.69 0.81 -7.85
N ALA A 18 -9.01 1.83 -7.35
CA ALA A 18 -7.75 1.70 -6.63
C ALA A 18 -7.92 0.97 -5.28
N LEU A 19 -9.02 1.19 -4.55
CA LEU A 19 -9.32 0.44 -3.32
C LEU A 19 -9.61 -1.05 -3.60
N VAL A 20 -10.28 -1.37 -4.71
CA VAL A 20 -10.46 -2.76 -5.15
C VAL A 20 -9.11 -3.38 -5.45
N GLU A 21 -8.22 -2.65 -6.10
CA GLU A 21 -6.89 -3.13 -6.45
C GLU A 21 -5.99 -3.34 -5.22
N ILE A 22 -6.01 -2.41 -4.25
CA ILE A 22 -5.33 -2.58 -2.97
C ILE A 22 -5.81 -3.87 -2.29
N ARG A 23 -7.11 -4.15 -2.28
CA ARG A 23 -7.66 -5.40 -1.71
C ARG A 23 -7.20 -6.64 -2.48
N ARG A 24 -7.07 -6.54 -3.81
CA ARG A 24 -6.57 -7.63 -4.66
C ARG A 24 -5.09 -7.91 -4.37
N LEU A 25 -4.26 -6.87 -4.34
CA LEU A 25 -2.82 -6.94 -4.04
C LEU A 25 -2.57 -7.46 -2.62
N ALA A 26 -3.36 -7.04 -1.64
CA ALA A 26 -3.24 -7.50 -0.25
C ALA A 26 -3.54 -9.01 -0.06
N ARG A 27 -4.17 -9.66 -1.04
CA ARG A 27 -4.39 -11.12 -1.05
C ARG A 27 -3.27 -11.89 -1.74
N GLN A 28 -2.36 -11.20 -2.43
CA GLN A 28 -1.19 -11.83 -3.04
C GLN A 28 -0.09 -12.06 -2.00
N PRO A 29 0.88 -12.94 -2.27
CA PRO A 29 2.07 -13.05 -1.43
C PRO A 29 2.76 -11.69 -1.26
N VAL A 30 3.19 -11.40 -0.02
CA VAL A 30 3.86 -10.15 0.32
C VAL A 30 5.22 -10.09 -0.36
N SER A 31 5.43 -9.08 -1.20
CA SER A 31 6.66 -8.81 -1.92
C SER A 31 6.94 -7.31 -1.92
N ALA A 32 8.18 -6.91 -2.23
CA ALA A 32 8.51 -5.50 -2.37
C ALA A 32 7.63 -4.79 -3.42
N SER A 33 7.31 -5.47 -4.53
CA SER A 33 6.46 -4.93 -5.60
C SER A 33 5.02 -4.73 -5.13
N THR A 34 4.43 -5.74 -4.48
CA THR A 34 3.03 -5.66 -4.02
C THR A 34 2.87 -4.61 -2.91
N MET A 35 3.86 -4.48 -2.02
CA MET A 35 3.86 -3.43 -0.99
C MET A 35 4.06 -2.04 -1.55
N ALA A 36 4.96 -1.88 -2.54
CA ALA A 36 5.16 -0.62 -3.24
C ALA A 36 3.88 -0.15 -3.96
N ALA A 37 3.22 -1.06 -4.70
CA ALA A 37 1.97 -0.75 -5.38
C ALA A 37 0.85 -0.36 -4.40
N ILE A 38 0.70 -1.08 -3.27
CA ILE A 38 -0.27 -0.73 -2.23
C ILE A 38 0.02 0.66 -1.63
N HIS A 39 1.29 0.95 -1.31
CA HIS A 39 1.67 2.24 -0.74
C HIS A 39 1.45 3.39 -1.73
N ASP A 40 1.92 3.26 -2.96
CA ASP A 40 1.78 4.30 -3.97
C ASP A 40 0.28 4.54 -4.29
N LEU A 41 -0.56 3.48 -4.33
CA LEU A 41 -2.00 3.63 -4.46
C LEU A 41 -2.63 4.28 -3.23
N ALA A 42 -2.21 3.95 -2.01
CA ALA A 42 -2.77 4.58 -0.82
C ALA A 42 -2.40 6.07 -0.73
N ASP A 43 -1.18 6.43 -1.13
CA ASP A 43 -0.69 7.80 -1.13
C ASP A 43 -1.44 8.66 -2.17
N SER A 44 -1.59 8.14 -3.39
CA SER A 44 -2.35 8.81 -4.47
C SER A 44 -3.85 8.98 -4.19
N LEU A 45 -4.40 8.33 -3.17
CA LEU A 45 -5.80 8.48 -2.77
C LEU A 45 -5.97 9.33 -1.51
N HIS A 46 -4.88 9.75 -0.87
CA HIS A 46 -4.92 10.33 0.46
C HIS A 46 -5.76 11.62 0.53
N ASN A 47 -5.69 12.47 -0.50
CA ASN A 47 -6.35 13.77 -0.50
C ASN A 47 -7.75 13.74 -1.12
N VAL A 48 -8.12 12.67 -1.83
CA VAL A 48 -9.42 12.56 -2.52
C VAL A 48 -10.62 12.74 -1.58
N PRO A 49 -10.68 12.12 -0.38
CA PRO A 49 -11.79 12.37 0.55
C PRO A 49 -11.93 13.85 0.91
N HIS A 50 -10.82 14.57 1.07
CA HIS A 50 -10.84 16.00 1.37
C HIS A 50 -11.32 16.83 0.16
N GLY A 51 -10.79 16.56 -1.03
CA GLY A 51 -11.14 17.29 -2.26
C GLY A 51 -12.57 17.06 -2.75
N VAL A 52 -13.17 15.90 -2.43
CA VAL A 52 -14.56 15.60 -2.81
C VAL A 52 -15.57 16.15 -1.79
N THR A 53 -15.25 16.11 -0.49
CA THR A 53 -16.20 16.52 0.57
C THR A 53 -16.24 18.02 0.81
N ARG A 54 -15.20 18.76 0.40
CA ARG A 54 -15.09 20.19 0.60
C ARG A 54 -14.84 20.90 -0.72
N ARG A 55 -15.69 21.87 -1.06
CA ARG A 55 -15.40 22.84 -2.11
C ARG A 55 -15.20 24.22 -1.48
N PRO A 56 -13.98 24.77 -1.49
CA PRO A 56 -13.75 26.11 -0.99
C PRO A 56 -14.52 27.15 -1.80
N GLU A 57 -15.10 28.15 -1.14
CA GLU A 57 -15.79 29.26 -1.82
C GLU A 57 -14.80 30.16 -2.60
N SER A 58 -13.55 30.23 -2.15
CA SER A 58 -12.47 30.95 -2.83
C SER A 58 -12.07 30.23 -4.12
N LEU A 59 -12.04 30.98 -5.23
CA LEU A 59 -11.58 30.50 -6.55
C LEU A 59 -10.13 30.01 -6.50
N ALA A 60 -9.26 30.72 -5.78
CA ALA A 60 -7.85 30.34 -5.67
C ALA A 60 -7.70 29.00 -4.95
N LEU A 61 -8.43 28.81 -3.85
CA LEU A 61 -8.42 27.54 -3.12
C LEU A 61 -9.03 26.42 -3.97
N SER A 62 -10.18 26.65 -4.61
CA SER A 62 -10.79 25.66 -5.51
C SER A 62 -9.82 25.16 -6.58
N ARG A 63 -9.03 26.05 -7.19
CA ARG A 63 -8.00 25.66 -8.18
C ARG A 63 -6.90 24.80 -7.57
N MET A 64 -6.38 25.16 -6.39
CA MET A 64 -5.38 24.36 -5.71
C MET A 64 -5.88 22.94 -5.39
N PHE A 65 -7.15 22.82 -4.98
CA PHE A 65 -7.78 21.52 -4.74
C PHE A 65 -7.94 20.72 -6.04
N ASP A 66 -8.34 21.36 -7.14
CA ASP A 66 -8.44 20.70 -8.44
C ASP A 66 -7.06 20.22 -8.94
N GLU A 67 -6.00 20.99 -8.71
CA GLU A 67 -4.61 20.62 -9.05
C GLU A 67 -4.05 19.50 -8.17
N GLU A 68 -4.40 19.46 -6.88
CA GLU A 68 -4.08 18.34 -5.99
C GLU A 68 -4.79 17.06 -6.45
N LEU A 69 -6.07 17.16 -6.82
CA LEU A 69 -6.82 16.02 -7.32
C LEU A 69 -6.28 15.50 -8.66
N ASP A 70 -5.84 16.40 -9.54
CA ASP A 70 -5.21 16.00 -10.80
C ASP A 70 -3.90 15.23 -10.54
N ARG A 71 -3.07 15.71 -9.61
CA ARG A 71 -1.83 15.01 -9.22
C ARG A 71 -2.10 13.63 -8.63
N ASP A 72 -3.12 13.50 -7.79
CA ASP A 72 -3.57 12.24 -7.20
C ASP A 72 -4.01 11.25 -8.30
N ILE A 73 -4.81 11.72 -9.27
CA ILE A 73 -5.27 10.93 -10.42
C ILE A 73 -4.10 10.49 -11.30
N GLU A 74 -3.17 11.39 -11.64
CA GLU A 74 -1.98 11.09 -12.44
C GLU A 74 -1.08 10.07 -11.73
N ALA A 75 -0.90 10.19 -10.41
CA ALA A 75 -0.13 9.26 -9.61
C ALA A 75 -0.78 7.86 -9.58
N ALA A 76 -2.10 7.78 -9.39
CA ALA A 76 -2.83 6.51 -9.46
C ALA A 76 -2.72 5.88 -10.85
N ALA A 77 -2.84 6.68 -11.92
CA ALA A 77 -2.68 6.20 -13.31
C ALA A 77 -1.27 5.64 -13.57
N ALA A 78 -0.24 6.27 -12.99
CA ALA A 78 1.14 5.77 -13.05
C ALA A 78 1.27 4.36 -12.47
N VAL A 79 0.65 4.11 -11.32
CA VAL A 79 0.67 2.78 -10.69
C VAL A 79 -0.09 1.77 -11.55
N PHE A 80 -1.28 2.12 -12.05
CA PHE A 80 -2.04 1.24 -12.94
C PHE A 80 -1.26 0.88 -14.21
N SER A 81 -0.58 1.86 -14.83
CA SER A 81 0.26 1.62 -15.98
C SER A 81 1.42 0.66 -15.66
N ARG A 82 2.14 0.92 -14.56
CA ARG A 82 3.28 0.10 -14.11
C ARG A 82 2.88 -1.35 -13.82
N GLU A 83 1.75 -1.54 -13.14
CA GLU A 83 1.23 -2.86 -12.77
C GLU A 83 0.43 -3.52 -13.92
N ARG A 84 0.38 -2.91 -15.12
CA ARG A 84 -0.35 -3.38 -16.31
C ARG A 84 -1.85 -3.60 -16.05
N LEU A 85 -2.44 -2.72 -15.25
CA LEU A 85 -3.86 -2.74 -14.92
C LEU A 85 -4.68 -1.95 -15.95
N PRO A 86 -5.98 -2.26 -16.10
CA PRO A 86 -6.85 -1.54 -17.02
C PRO A 86 -6.98 -0.06 -16.65
N LEU A 87 -6.69 0.84 -17.59
CA LEU A 87 -6.81 2.29 -17.41
C LEU A 87 -8.20 2.84 -17.81
N SER A 88 -9.18 1.98 -18.11
CA SER A 88 -10.50 2.40 -18.61
C SER A 88 -11.31 3.27 -17.65
N THR A 89 -10.95 3.30 -16.37
CA THR A 89 -11.57 4.16 -15.34
C THR A 89 -10.97 5.57 -15.31
N PHE A 90 -9.81 5.78 -15.95
CA PHE A 90 -9.13 7.07 -15.98
C PHE A 90 -9.59 7.89 -17.19
N PRO A 91 -9.73 9.23 -17.05
CA PRO A 91 -9.98 10.12 -18.18
C PRO A 91 -8.92 9.94 -19.28
N PRO A 92 -9.29 9.94 -20.57
CA PRO A 92 -8.36 9.71 -21.67
C PRO A 92 -7.23 10.76 -21.75
N GLU A 93 -7.45 11.95 -21.22
CA GLU A 93 -6.49 13.05 -21.10
C GLU A 93 -5.53 12.92 -19.90
N THR A 94 -5.69 11.91 -19.05
CA THR A 94 -4.85 11.72 -17.85
C THR A 94 -3.39 11.53 -18.26
N ARG A 95 -2.51 12.39 -17.76
CA ARG A 95 -1.08 12.27 -18.03
C ARG A 95 -0.49 11.19 -17.14
N ILE A 96 0.31 10.32 -17.74
CA ILE A 96 1.04 9.29 -17.02
C ILE A 96 2.49 9.76 -16.90
N PRO A 97 3.00 10.00 -15.67
CA PRO A 97 4.39 10.39 -15.46
C PRO A 97 5.37 9.41 -16.11
N VAL A 98 6.37 9.94 -16.82
CA VAL A 98 7.37 9.14 -17.56
C VAL A 98 8.19 8.24 -16.62
N SER A 99 8.44 8.69 -15.39
CA SER A 99 9.03 7.86 -14.34
C SER A 99 7.96 7.42 -13.35
N ALA A 100 7.24 6.33 -13.65
CA ALA A 100 6.36 5.66 -12.69
C ALA A 100 7.16 4.90 -11.60
N ALA A 101 8.33 5.39 -11.19
CA ALA A 101 9.12 4.77 -10.13
C ALA A 101 8.38 4.91 -8.80
N SER A 102 8.36 3.85 -8.00
CA SER A 102 7.68 3.88 -6.71
C SER A 102 8.40 4.81 -5.73
N ALA A 103 7.68 5.80 -5.21
CA ALA A 103 8.17 6.67 -4.15
C ALA A 103 8.47 5.87 -2.87
N TYR A 104 7.66 4.84 -2.59
CA TYR A 104 7.90 3.91 -1.49
C TYR A 104 9.26 3.21 -1.62
N ILE A 105 9.59 2.68 -2.81
CA ILE A 105 10.89 2.04 -3.04
C ILE A 105 12.03 3.06 -3.01
N ALA A 106 11.85 4.22 -3.63
CA ALA A 106 12.85 5.29 -3.67
C ALA A 106 13.20 5.83 -2.27
N SER A 107 12.24 5.83 -1.34
CA SER A 107 12.47 6.21 0.06
C SER A 107 13.38 5.24 0.83
N GLY A 108 13.69 4.08 0.26
CA GLY A 108 14.49 3.05 0.91
C GLY A 108 13.76 2.31 2.03
N ALA A 109 12.42 2.35 2.06
CA ALA A 109 11.60 1.58 2.99
C ALA A 109 11.95 0.08 2.89
N ARG A 110 12.68 -0.43 3.88
CA ARG A 110 13.18 -1.81 3.88
C ARG A 110 12.09 -2.79 4.32
N PHE A 111 11.43 -3.43 3.36
CA PHE A 111 10.62 -4.61 3.65
C PHE A 111 11.53 -5.78 4.03
N ARG A 112 11.67 -6.08 5.32
CA ARG A 112 12.15 -7.39 5.76
C ARG A 112 10.97 -8.35 5.79
N VAL A 113 10.62 -8.94 4.64
CA VAL A 113 9.88 -10.21 4.66
C VAL A 113 10.92 -11.26 5.08
N GLN A 114 10.90 -11.70 6.34
CA GLN A 114 11.61 -12.94 6.67
C GLN A 114 10.96 -14.04 5.80
N PRO A 115 11.72 -14.76 4.96
CA PRO A 115 11.16 -15.93 4.31
C PRO A 115 10.62 -16.86 5.40
N PRO A 116 9.47 -17.51 5.20
CA PRO A 116 9.03 -18.55 6.12
C PRO A 116 10.20 -19.53 6.25
N ALA A 117 10.67 -19.74 7.48
CA ALA A 117 11.73 -20.71 7.71
C ALA A 117 11.29 -22.01 7.02
N ALA A 118 12.12 -22.51 6.10
CA ALA A 118 11.89 -23.78 5.44
C ALA A 118 11.78 -24.86 6.52
N GLY A 119 10.56 -25.20 6.91
CA GLY A 119 10.30 -26.04 8.09
C GLY A 119 8.83 -26.13 8.51
N GLU A 120 7.99 -25.13 8.27
CA GLU A 120 6.56 -25.23 8.60
C GLU A 120 5.71 -25.67 7.41
N SER A 121 6.03 -26.86 6.92
CA SER A 121 5.09 -27.71 6.19
C SER A 121 3.88 -28.01 7.07
N ALA A 122 2.71 -27.62 6.58
CA ALA A 122 1.38 -28.12 6.91
C ALA A 122 1.32 -29.24 7.98
N GLN A 123 0.88 -28.91 9.19
CA GLN A 123 0.24 -29.89 10.07
C GLN A 123 -1.09 -29.36 10.59
N ALA A 124 -2.14 -30.11 10.25
CA ALA A 124 -3.52 -29.97 10.67
C ALA A 124 -3.68 -30.01 12.22
N PRO A 125 -4.82 -29.58 12.77
CA PRO A 125 -4.94 -29.28 14.20
C PRO A 125 -5.04 -30.56 15.02
N ARG A 126 -4.20 -30.73 16.05
CA ARG A 126 -4.40 -31.76 17.08
C ARG A 126 -4.32 -31.19 18.50
N LYS A 127 -5.38 -31.51 19.24
CA LYS A 127 -5.69 -31.21 20.64
C LYS A 127 -4.54 -31.50 21.62
N ARG A 128 -4.43 -30.61 22.62
CA ARG A 128 -4.00 -30.77 24.02
C ARG A 128 -3.01 -31.89 24.35
N THR A 129 -1.84 -31.53 24.88
CA THR A 129 -1.34 -31.97 26.21
C THR A 129 -0.07 -31.20 26.55
N GLY A 130 0.08 -30.80 27.81
CA GLY A 130 1.09 -29.82 28.23
C GLY A 130 2.51 -30.35 28.32
N ARG A 131 3.48 -29.44 28.22
CA ARG A 131 4.72 -29.46 29.01
C ARG A 131 5.46 -28.14 28.87
N ARG A 132 5.62 -27.44 30.00
CA ARG A 132 6.70 -26.46 30.23
C ARG A 132 8.05 -27.15 30.00
N GLN A 133 8.90 -26.59 29.14
CA GLN A 133 10.36 -26.82 29.05
C GLN A 133 10.86 -25.95 27.88
N GLY A 134 11.90 -25.12 27.95
CA GLY A 134 12.79 -24.74 29.02
C GLY A 134 13.61 -23.58 28.46
N MET A 135 13.49 -22.42 29.10
CA MET A 135 14.31 -21.25 28.83
C MET A 135 15.72 -21.56 29.36
N GLY A 136 16.66 -21.89 28.46
CA GLY A 136 17.97 -22.36 28.88
C GLY A 136 19.00 -22.38 27.76
N SER A 137 19.36 -21.22 27.20
CA SER A 137 20.46 -21.15 26.21
C SER A 137 21.49 -20.05 26.45
N ARG A 138 21.58 -19.48 27.67
CA ARG A 138 22.60 -18.45 27.95
C ARG A 138 23.46 -18.60 29.21
N LEU A 139 23.21 -19.55 30.11
CA LEU A 139 24.09 -19.75 31.29
C LEU A 139 25.18 -20.84 31.12
N ALA A 140 25.03 -21.78 30.20
CA ALA A 140 25.99 -22.88 30.04
C ALA A 140 27.33 -22.48 29.39
N ARG A 141 27.46 -21.24 28.89
CA ARG A 141 28.72 -20.74 28.30
C ARG A 141 29.64 -20.04 29.32
N ILE A 142 29.12 -19.64 30.48
CA ILE A 142 29.91 -18.88 31.47
C ILE A 142 30.68 -19.82 32.42
N ILE A 143 30.17 -21.03 32.68
CA ILE A 143 30.81 -21.95 33.64
C ILE A 143 32.05 -22.65 33.05
N ARG A 144 32.19 -22.73 31.72
CA ARG A 144 33.39 -23.32 31.08
C ARG A 144 34.62 -22.39 31.07
N ILE A 145 34.47 -21.14 31.52
CA ILE A 145 35.55 -20.13 31.58
C ILE A 145 36.21 -20.08 32.97
N PHE A 146 35.53 -20.56 34.02
CA PHE A 146 35.99 -20.39 35.40
C PHE A 146 36.50 -21.65 36.12
N PHE A 147 36.43 -22.84 35.50
CA PHE A 147 36.95 -24.08 36.09
C PHE A 147 37.69 -24.95 35.06
N GLY A 148 38.62 -24.32 34.34
CA GLY A 148 39.80 -25.00 33.79
C GLY A 148 40.93 -24.91 34.80
#